data_AF-A0A1F6YRJ3-F1
#
_entry.id   AF-A0A1F6YRJ3-F1
#
_cell.length_a   1.000
_cell.length_b   1.000
_cell.length_c   1.000
_cell.angle_alpha   90.00
_cell.angle_beta   90.00
_cell.angle_gamma   90.00
#
_symmetry.space_group_name_H-M   'P 1'
#
loop_
_entity.id
_entity.type
_entity.pdbx_description
1 polymer ?
#
loop_
_entity_poly.entity_id
_entity_poly.type
_entity_poly.pdbx_seq_one_letter_code
_entity_poly.pdbx_strand_id
1 'polypeptide(L)'
;MDVKDLNKSQLILLAILLSFVTSIATGITTVTLMQQAPASFTVPVTRIVRETVEKIVPAESIKTQALSAEEKKLLADLKAIKPLTVTLFLKGTLSESGEIISEDKVLGTGLFLGDNKVVIASIIPEPKEGETYIVKSVLGEQKVLKTTMEKDFTIVELVQPEETIVPVTPDGTNTSSAETTQ
;
A
#
# COMPACT_ATOMS: atom_id res chain seq x y z
N MET A 1 -37.79 10.42 -39.98
CA MET A 1 -37.08 9.84 -38.82
C MET A 1 -37.35 10.77 -37.67
N ASP A 2 -38.25 10.38 -36.78
CA ASP A 2 -38.54 11.18 -35.60
C ASP A 2 -37.51 10.87 -34.51
N VAL A 3 -37.20 11.85 -33.66
CA VAL A 3 -36.32 11.66 -32.49
C VAL A 3 -36.81 10.55 -31.56
N LYS A 4 -38.11 10.24 -31.64
CA LYS A 4 -38.79 9.18 -30.89
C LYS A 4 -38.43 7.77 -31.38
N ASP A 5 -37.91 7.64 -32.59
CA ASP A 5 -37.54 6.37 -33.21
C ASP A 5 -36.07 5.98 -32.94
N LEU A 6 -35.34 6.80 -32.16
CA LEU A 6 -33.91 6.59 -31.86
C LEU A 6 -33.72 5.60 -30.71
N ASN A 7 -32.74 4.71 -30.85
CA ASN A 7 -32.33 3.80 -29.76
C ASN A 7 -31.66 4.59 -28.62
N LYS A 8 -31.69 4.06 -27.39
CA LYS A 8 -31.11 4.69 -26.19
C LYS A 8 -29.68 5.17 -26.40
N SER A 9 -28.84 4.34 -27.02
CA SER A 9 -27.45 4.70 -27.32
C SER A 9 -27.32 5.87 -28.31
N GLN A 10 -28.21 5.95 -29.30
CA GLN A 10 -28.21 7.05 -30.28
C GLN A 10 -28.68 8.36 -29.65
N LEU A 11 -29.66 8.31 -28.74
CA LEU A 11 -30.07 9.48 -27.97
C LEU A 11 -28.94 9.97 -27.05
N ILE A 12 -28.21 9.08 -26.40
CA ILE A 12 -27.05 9.45 -25.59
C ILE A 12 -25.96 10.08 -26.45
N LEU A 13 -25.64 9.47 -27.60
CA LEU A 13 -24.63 10.01 -28.52
C LEU A 13 -25.04 11.39 -29.06
N LEU A 14 -26.32 11.57 -29.42
CA LEU A 14 -26.87 12.84 -29.86
C LEU A 14 -26.80 13.90 -28.75
N ALA A 15 -27.12 13.53 -27.50
CA ALA A 15 -27.02 14.43 -26.37
C ALA A 15 -25.58 14.87 -26.12
N ILE A 16 -24.60 13.95 -26.18
CA ILE A 16 -23.17 14.27 -26.04
C ILE A 16 -22.72 15.19 -27.17
N LEU A 17 -23.09 14.89 -28.42
CA LEU A 17 -22.77 15.71 -29.59
C LEU A 17 -23.34 17.12 -29.43
N LEU A 18 -24.61 17.24 -29.04
CA LEU A 18 -25.27 18.53 -28.85
C LEU A 18 -24.60 19.34 -27.73
N SER A 19 -24.22 18.68 -26.63
CA SER A 19 -23.49 19.30 -25.52
C SER A 19 -22.15 19.87 -26.00
N PHE A 20 -21.42 19.09 -26.79
CA PHE A 20 -20.12 19.49 -27.34
C PHE A 20 -20.24 20.67 -28.31
N VAL A 21 -21.16 20.60 -29.28
CA VAL A 21 -21.37 21.68 -30.26
C VAL A 21 -21.84 22.96 -29.56
N THR A 22 -22.73 22.83 -28.57
CA THR A 22 -23.21 23.99 -27.79
C THR A 22 -22.06 24.65 -27.03
N SER A 23 -21.17 23.88 -26.39
CA SER A 23 -20.00 24.43 -25.69
C SER A 23 -19.10 25.26 -26.60
N ILE A 24 -18.85 24.78 -27.83
CA ILE A 24 -18.02 25.51 -28.80
C ILE A 24 -18.76 26.75 -29.31
N ALA A 25 -20.05 26.62 -29.64
CA ALA A 25 -20.86 27.73 -30.12
C ALA A 25 -20.95 28.87 -29.09
N THR A 26 -21.16 28.55 -27.82
CA THR A 26 -21.15 29.53 -26.72
C THR A 26 -19.78 30.20 -26.58
N GLY A 27 -18.69 29.44 -26.66
CA GLY A 27 -17.33 29.98 -26.62
C GLY A 27 -17.06 30.98 -27.75
N ILE A 28 -17.39 30.63 -29.00
CA ILE A 28 -17.18 31.52 -30.14
C ILE A 28 -18.08 32.76 -30.06
N THR A 29 -19.35 32.57 -29.69
CA THR A 29 -20.32 33.68 -29.61
C THR A 29 -19.90 34.69 -28.54
N THR A 30 -19.47 34.23 -27.36
CA THR A 30 -19.00 35.12 -26.28
C THR A 30 -17.77 35.95 -26.71
N VAL A 31 -16.79 35.33 -27.36
CA VAL A 31 -15.60 36.04 -27.90
C VAL A 31 -16.00 37.02 -29.01
N THR A 32 -16.94 36.66 -29.87
CA THR A 32 -17.42 37.53 -30.96
C THR A 32 -18.15 38.76 -30.43
N LEU A 33 -19.01 38.57 -29.41
CA LEU A 33 -19.67 39.70 -28.74
C LEU A 33 -18.66 40.59 -28.02
N MET A 34 -17.61 40.02 -27.43
CA MET A 34 -16.55 40.81 -26.80
C MET A 34 -15.79 41.68 -27.82
N GLN A 35 -15.54 41.18 -29.04
CA GLN A 35 -14.89 41.96 -30.10
C GLN A 35 -15.74 43.14 -30.59
N GLN A 36 -17.07 43.03 -30.47
CA GLN A 36 -18.01 44.08 -30.85
C GLN A 36 -18.37 45.02 -29.68
N ALA A 37 -17.96 44.68 -28.44
CA ALA A 37 -18.30 45.43 -27.25
C ALA A 37 -17.47 46.73 -27.14
N PRO A 38 -18.02 47.81 -26.55
CA PRO A 38 -17.28 49.04 -26.31
C PRO A 38 -16.06 48.84 -25.40
N ALA A 39 -15.06 49.70 -25.57
CA ALA A 39 -13.81 49.66 -24.80
C ALA A 39 -14.02 49.72 -23.27
N SER A 40 -15.11 50.34 -22.80
CA SER A 40 -15.48 50.39 -21.38
C SER A 40 -15.72 49.02 -20.76
N PHE A 41 -16.07 48.00 -21.57
CA PHE A 41 -16.31 46.63 -21.12
C PHE A 41 -15.13 45.70 -21.42
N THR A 42 -14.45 45.88 -22.54
CA THR A 42 -13.35 44.98 -22.94
C THR A 42 -12.07 45.23 -22.16
N VAL A 43 -11.73 46.50 -21.86
CA VAL A 43 -10.48 46.86 -21.17
C VAL A 43 -10.38 46.26 -19.75
N PRO A 44 -11.41 46.36 -18.89
CA PRO A 44 -11.38 45.72 -17.57
C PRO A 44 -11.23 44.19 -17.66
N VAL A 45 -11.93 43.55 -18.60
CA VAL A 45 -11.88 42.10 -18.82
C VAL A 45 -10.47 41.68 -19.24
N THR A 46 -9.87 42.33 -20.24
CA THR A 46 -8.52 42.01 -20.69
C THR A 46 -7.47 42.24 -19.60
N ARG A 47 -7.62 43.28 -18.76
CA ARG A 47 -6.75 43.50 -17.60
C ARG A 47 -6.81 42.34 -16.61
N ILE A 48 -8.02 41.90 -16.25
CA ILE A 48 -8.19 40.78 -15.30
C ILE A 48 -7.65 39.48 -15.91
N VAL A 49 -7.93 39.20 -17.18
CA VAL A 49 -7.41 38.02 -17.88
C VAL A 49 -5.89 38.04 -17.87
N ARG A 50 -5.25 39.18 -18.17
CA ARG A 50 -3.80 39.30 -18.14
C ARG A 50 -3.22 39.04 -16.74
N GLU A 51 -3.75 39.70 -15.72
CA GLU A 51 -3.34 39.50 -14.31
C GLU A 51 -3.56 38.06 -13.84
N THR A 52 -4.61 37.42 -14.33
CA THR A 52 -4.93 36.02 -13.98
C THR A 52 -3.97 35.09 -14.70
N VAL A 53 -3.81 35.22 -16.02
CA VAL A 53 -2.92 34.37 -16.82
C VAL A 53 -1.46 34.51 -16.39
N GLU A 54 -1.00 35.71 -16.03
CA GLU A 54 0.34 35.94 -15.48
C GLU A 54 0.52 35.24 -14.11
N LYS A 55 -0.55 35.06 -13.33
CA LYS A 55 -0.51 34.36 -12.03
C LYS A 55 -0.72 32.86 -12.13
N ILE A 56 -1.24 32.34 -13.24
CA ILE A 56 -1.28 30.88 -13.53
C ILE A 56 0.09 30.43 -14.08
N VAL A 57 1.18 30.88 -13.46
CA VAL A 57 2.41 30.08 -13.50
C VAL A 57 2.05 28.78 -12.79
N PRO A 58 2.39 27.59 -13.33
CA PRO A 58 2.27 26.36 -12.58
C PRO A 58 2.91 26.64 -11.22
N ALA A 59 2.13 26.58 -10.13
CA ALA A 59 2.69 26.61 -8.79
C ALA A 59 3.87 25.67 -8.86
N GLU A 60 5.11 26.18 -8.67
CA GLU A 60 6.33 25.38 -8.81
C GLU A 60 5.99 24.04 -8.23
N SER A 61 5.89 23.02 -9.10
CA SER A 61 5.45 21.67 -8.72
C SER A 61 6.12 21.42 -7.40
N ILE A 62 5.35 21.29 -6.30
CA ILE A 62 5.90 21.23 -4.93
C ILE A 62 7.18 20.46 -5.07
N LYS A 63 8.32 21.15 -4.98
CA LYS A 63 9.61 20.53 -5.24
C LYS A 63 9.65 19.48 -4.16
N THR A 64 9.26 18.25 -4.50
CA THR A 64 9.46 17.09 -3.66
C THR A 64 10.94 17.16 -3.44
N GLN A 65 11.33 17.60 -2.25
CA GLN A 65 12.70 17.91 -1.92
C GLN A 65 13.47 16.67 -2.34
N ALA A 66 14.23 16.78 -3.43
CA ALA A 66 14.87 15.62 -3.99
C ALA A 66 15.88 15.20 -2.93
N LEU A 67 15.64 14.05 -2.30
CA LEU A 67 16.47 13.54 -1.22
C LEU A 67 17.94 13.69 -1.62
N SER A 68 18.73 14.28 -0.73
CA SER A 68 20.17 14.41 -0.92
C SER A 68 20.81 13.05 -1.18
N ALA A 69 22.00 13.02 -1.75
CA ALA A 69 22.73 11.77 -2.00
C ALA A 69 22.89 10.97 -0.69
N GLU A 70 23.13 11.65 0.43
CA GLU A 70 23.24 11.06 1.76
C GLU A 70 21.92 10.46 2.25
N GLU A 71 20.80 11.15 2.05
CA GLU A 71 19.47 10.69 2.47
C GLU A 71 19.02 9.46 1.66
N LYS A 72 19.35 9.42 0.37
CA LYS A 72 19.11 8.25 -0.48
C LYS A 72 19.94 7.05 -0.04
N LYS A 73 21.19 7.27 0.36
CA LYS A 73 22.05 6.20 0.91
C LYS A 73 21.48 5.66 2.22
N LEU A 74 21.10 6.55 3.16
CA LEU A 74 20.46 6.14 4.41
C LEU A 74 19.16 5.36 4.17
N LEU A 75 18.36 5.76 3.19
CA LEU A 75 17.14 5.03 2.83
C LEU A 75 17.44 3.63 2.28
N ALA A 76 18.49 3.48 1.47
CA ALA A 76 18.93 2.17 0.97
C ALA A 76 19.41 1.27 2.13
N ASP A 77 20.22 1.83 3.03
CA ASP A 77 20.73 1.13 4.22
C ASP A 77 19.56 0.70 5.14
N LEU A 78 18.57 1.58 5.39
CA LEU A 78 17.37 1.25 6.16
C LEU A 78 16.51 0.18 5.49
N LYS A 79 16.38 0.21 4.15
CA LYS A 79 15.63 -0.80 3.41
C LYS A 79 16.26 -2.19 3.53
N ALA A 80 17.59 -2.26 3.63
CA ALA A 80 18.31 -3.52 3.85
C ALA A 80 18.12 -4.06 5.28
N ILE A 81 17.96 -3.20 6.29
CA ILE A 81 17.80 -3.60 7.70
C ILE A 81 16.35 -3.92 8.06
N LYS A 82 15.36 -3.35 7.35
CA LYS A 82 13.92 -3.57 7.62
C LYS A 82 13.52 -5.05 7.78
N PRO A 83 13.97 -6.00 6.92
CA PRO A 83 13.61 -7.42 7.06
C PRO A 83 14.13 -8.07 8.34
N LEU A 84 15.19 -7.53 8.94
CA LEU A 84 15.76 -8.03 10.20
C LEU A 84 15.04 -7.47 11.42
N THR A 85 14.23 -6.41 11.27
CA THR A 85 13.54 -5.78 12.40
C THR A 85 12.27 -6.56 12.72
N VAL A 86 12.06 -6.86 14.00
CA VAL A 86 10.90 -7.60 14.48
C VAL A 86 10.27 -6.92 15.67
N THR A 87 8.96 -7.10 15.86
CA THR A 87 8.24 -6.55 17.01
C THR A 87 7.56 -7.69 17.77
N LEU A 88 7.77 -7.72 19.08
CA LEU A 88 7.18 -8.67 19.99
C LEU A 88 5.87 -8.11 20.55
N PHE A 89 4.83 -8.93 20.52
CA PHE A 89 3.50 -8.63 21.04
C PHE A 89 3.06 -9.68 22.03
N LEU A 90 2.32 -9.24 23.06
CA LEU A 90 1.43 -10.10 23.83
C LEU A 90 0.12 -10.18 23.04
N LYS A 91 -0.27 -11.40 22.65
CA LYS A 91 -1.51 -11.65 21.91
C LYS A 91 -2.71 -11.34 22.80
N GLY A 92 -3.57 -10.44 22.32
CA GLY A 92 -4.85 -10.17 22.95
C GLY A 92 -5.79 -11.37 22.88
N THR A 93 -6.64 -11.53 23.88
CA THR A 93 -7.69 -12.55 23.90
C THR A 93 -8.92 -12.07 23.11
N LEU A 94 -9.44 -12.97 22.28
CA LEU A 94 -10.68 -12.78 21.54
C LEU A 94 -11.77 -13.61 22.21
N SER A 95 -12.97 -13.06 22.31
CA SER A 95 -14.16 -13.81 22.72
C SER A 95 -14.52 -14.83 21.64
N GLU A 96 -15.18 -15.93 22.01
CA GLU A 96 -15.73 -16.91 21.05
C GLU A 96 -16.68 -16.27 20.03
N SER A 97 -17.20 -15.06 20.33
CA SER A 97 -18.01 -14.23 19.44
C SER A 97 -17.21 -13.36 18.45
N GLY A 98 -15.88 -13.43 18.45
CA GLY A 98 -15.02 -12.61 17.58
C GLY A 98 -14.81 -11.16 18.06
N GLU A 99 -15.28 -10.83 19.26
CA GLU A 99 -15.11 -9.52 19.89
C GLU A 99 -13.74 -9.43 20.60
N ILE A 100 -13.02 -8.32 20.41
CA ILE A 100 -11.69 -8.10 20.99
C ILE A 100 -11.86 -7.77 22.48
N ILE A 101 -11.47 -8.71 23.36
CA ILE A 101 -11.53 -8.52 24.82
C ILE A 101 -10.27 -7.76 25.29
N SER A 102 -9.15 -7.97 24.61
CA SER A 102 -7.91 -7.22 24.81
C SER A 102 -7.16 -7.08 23.48
N GLU A 103 -6.58 -5.90 23.23
CA GLU A 103 -5.78 -5.63 22.03
C GLU A 103 -4.37 -6.22 22.16
N ASP A 104 -3.70 -6.46 21.02
CA ASP A 104 -2.30 -6.89 20.97
C ASP A 104 -1.40 -5.81 21.62
N LYS A 105 -0.78 -6.12 22.76
CA LYS A 105 0.09 -5.19 23.47
C LYS A 105 1.54 -5.36 23.01
N VAL A 106 2.15 -4.29 22.48
CA VAL A 106 3.58 -4.28 22.13
C VAL A 106 4.42 -4.46 23.39
N LEU A 107 5.30 -5.45 23.38
CA LEU A 107 6.25 -5.73 24.46
C LEU A 107 7.64 -5.17 24.15
N GLY A 108 8.04 -5.13 22.88
CA GLY A 108 9.31 -4.54 22.48
C GLY A 108 9.64 -4.73 21.01
N THR A 109 10.72 -4.09 20.57
CA THR A 109 11.27 -4.20 19.21
C THR A 109 12.66 -4.80 19.29
N GLY A 110 13.03 -5.54 18.26
CA GLY A 110 14.27 -6.28 18.22
C GLY A 110 14.76 -6.61 16.83
N LEU A 111 15.80 -7.44 16.79
CA LEU A 111 16.45 -7.91 15.58
C LEU A 111 16.42 -9.44 15.50
N PHE A 112 16.22 -9.97 14.31
CA PHE A 112 16.36 -11.38 14.01
C PHE A 112 17.84 -11.74 13.81
N LEU A 113 18.35 -12.72 14.56
CA LEU A 113 19.78 -13.07 14.59
C LEU A 113 20.13 -14.33 13.78
N GLY A 114 19.14 -15.02 13.20
CA GLY A 114 19.33 -16.35 12.59
C GLY A 114 18.89 -17.48 13.53
N ASP A 115 18.78 -18.71 13.02
CA ASP A 115 18.43 -19.93 13.77
C ASP A 115 17.13 -19.81 14.60
N ASN A 116 16.13 -19.10 14.07
CA ASN A 116 14.86 -18.83 14.73
C ASN A 116 15.01 -18.07 16.07
N LYS A 117 16.10 -17.31 16.25
CA LYS A 117 16.33 -16.47 17.44
C LYS A 117 16.15 -14.99 17.12
N VAL A 118 15.59 -14.29 18.09
CA VAL A 118 15.33 -12.85 18.05
C VAL A 118 15.91 -12.23 19.31
N VAL A 119 16.55 -11.07 19.18
CA VAL A 119 16.98 -10.27 20.32
C VAL A 119 16.07 -9.07 20.45
N ILE A 120 15.38 -8.96 21.58
CA ILE A 120 14.55 -7.80 21.93
C ILE A 120 15.37 -6.88 22.84
N ALA A 121 15.42 -5.60 22.50
CA ALA A 121 16.13 -4.56 23.25
C ALA A 121 15.35 -4.10 24.52
N SER A 122 14.75 -5.07 25.22
CA SER A 122 14.00 -4.90 26.45
C SER A 122 14.08 -6.18 27.26
N ILE A 123 13.93 -6.06 28.58
CA ILE A 123 13.84 -7.18 29.51
C ILE A 123 12.39 -7.67 29.49
N ILE A 124 12.13 -8.81 28.85
CA ILE A 124 10.79 -9.40 28.72
C ILE A 124 10.73 -10.64 29.61
N PRO A 125 9.81 -10.70 30.60
CA PRO A 125 9.63 -11.89 31.43
C PRO A 125 9.12 -13.07 30.60
N GLU A 126 9.26 -14.29 31.13
CA GLU A 126 8.61 -15.45 30.51
C GLU A 126 7.07 -15.28 30.51
N PRO A 127 6.39 -15.76 29.44
CA PRO A 127 4.93 -15.69 29.36
C PRO A 127 4.30 -16.42 30.54
N LYS A 128 3.38 -15.76 31.24
CA LYS A 128 2.62 -16.37 32.34
C LYS A 128 1.65 -17.42 31.79
N GLU A 129 1.19 -18.33 32.64
CA GLU A 129 0.22 -19.38 32.27
C GLU A 129 -1.05 -18.75 31.66
N GLY A 130 -1.23 -18.94 30.34
CA GLY A 130 -2.32 -18.36 29.54
C GLY A 130 -1.93 -17.19 28.62
N GLU A 131 -0.71 -16.65 28.71
CA GLU A 131 -0.21 -15.60 27.81
C GLU A 131 0.45 -16.20 26.56
N THR A 132 0.10 -15.70 25.37
CA THR A 132 0.77 -16.09 24.12
C THR A 132 1.57 -14.93 23.58
N TYR A 133 2.88 -15.11 23.43
CA TYR A 133 3.76 -14.11 22.83
C TYR A 133 3.96 -14.40 21.34
N ILE A 134 3.87 -13.35 20.53
CA ILE A 134 3.98 -13.42 19.07
C ILE A 134 5.01 -12.41 18.60
N VAL A 135 5.95 -12.86 17.79
CA VAL A 135 6.85 -12.00 17.04
C VAL A 135 6.28 -11.76 15.64
N LYS A 136 6.06 -10.50 15.29
CA LYS A 136 5.67 -10.10 13.94
C LYS A 136 6.90 -9.57 13.19
N SER A 137 7.15 -10.12 12.01
CA SER A 137 8.19 -9.73 11.07
C SER A 137 7.59 -9.51 9.68
N VAL A 138 8.40 -9.04 8.73
CA VAL A 138 8.02 -9.03 7.29
C VAL A 138 7.70 -10.43 6.76
N LEU A 139 8.19 -11.48 7.42
CA LEU A 139 7.94 -12.90 7.10
C LEU A 139 6.61 -13.42 7.65
N GLY A 140 5.91 -12.66 8.50
CA GLY A 140 4.67 -13.07 9.15
C GLY A 140 4.76 -13.13 10.68
N GLU A 141 3.74 -13.75 11.28
CA GLU A 141 3.62 -13.91 12.73
C GLU A 141 4.18 -15.28 13.17
N GLN A 142 5.09 -15.29 14.14
CA GLN A 142 5.67 -16.51 14.72
C GLN A 142 5.45 -16.54 16.23
N LYS A 143 5.08 -17.70 16.77
CA LYS A 143 4.92 -17.88 18.22
C LYS A 143 6.28 -17.97 18.89
N VAL A 144 6.37 -17.42 20.10
CA VAL A 144 7.54 -17.55 20.96
C VAL A 144 7.51 -18.93 21.64
N LEU A 145 8.63 -19.65 21.54
CA LEU A 145 8.87 -20.91 22.23
C LEU A 145 9.44 -20.69 23.63
N LYS A 146 10.48 -19.85 23.72
CA LYS A 146 11.21 -19.61 24.96
C LYS A 146 11.78 -18.20 25.01
N THR A 147 11.90 -17.67 26.21
CA THR A 147 12.47 -16.35 26.48
C THR A 147 13.66 -16.52 27.43
N THR A 148 14.84 -16.04 27.06
CA THR A 148 16.05 -16.04 27.90
C THR A 148 16.42 -14.59 28.20
N MET A 149 16.32 -14.22 29.47
CA MET A 149 16.60 -12.86 29.92
C MET A 149 18.10 -12.67 30.17
N GLU A 150 18.68 -11.65 29.56
CA GLU A 150 20.04 -11.19 29.80
C GLU A 150 20.00 -9.82 30.49
N LYS A 151 21.16 -9.29 30.88
CA LYS A 151 21.28 -8.08 31.70
C LYS A 151 20.54 -6.86 31.11
N ASP A 152 20.60 -6.68 29.79
CA ASP A 152 20.07 -5.49 29.09
C ASP A 152 19.14 -5.84 27.90
N PHE A 153 18.97 -7.12 27.59
CA PHE A 153 18.18 -7.58 26.44
C PHE A 153 17.58 -8.96 26.70
N THR A 154 16.69 -9.39 25.81
CA THR A 154 16.06 -10.71 25.90
C THR A 154 16.20 -11.47 24.61
N ILE A 155 16.67 -12.72 24.69
CA ILE A 155 16.70 -13.65 23.55
C ILE A 155 15.38 -14.41 23.52
N VAL A 156 14.68 -14.31 22.40
CA VAL A 156 13.42 -14.96 22.12
C VAL A 156 13.68 -16.05 21.08
N GLU A 157 13.44 -17.29 21.45
CA GLU A 157 13.45 -18.42 20.51
C GLU A 157 12.05 -18.59 19.94
N LEU A 158 11.95 -18.61 18.61
CA LEU A 158 10.70 -18.79 17.89
C LEU A 158 10.45 -20.27 17.66
N VAL A 159 9.18 -20.65 17.66
CA VAL A 159 8.76 -21.98 17.19
C VAL A 159 9.21 -22.10 15.74
N GLN A 160 10.02 -23.12 15.42
CA GLN A 160 10.34 -23.42 14.02
C GLN A 160 9.02 -23.63 13.27
N PRO A 161 8.83 -23.02 12.09
CA PRO A 161 7.83 -23.54 11.19
C PRO A 161 8.28 -24.96 10.88
N GLU A 162 7.58 -25.96 11.42
CA GLU A 162 7.73 -27.33 10.92
C GLU A 162 7.52 -27.23 9.41
N GLU A 163 8.60 -27.36 8.64
CA GLU A 163 8.48 -27.82 7.27
C GLU A 163 7.71 -29.12 7.39
N THR A 164 6.49 -29.13 6.84
CA THR A 164 5.69 -30.33 6.70
C THR A 164 6.53 -31.34 5.94
N ILE A 165 7.24 -32.20 6.67
CA ILE A 165 7.96 -33.34 6.12
C ILE A 165 6.85 -34.25 5.61
N VAL A 166 6.52 -34.13 4.32
CA VAL A 166 5.73 -35.13 3.64
C VAL A 166 6.45 -36.46 3.83
N PRO A 167 5.83 -37.48 4.46
CA PRO A 167 6.49 -38.76 4.61
C PRO A 167 6.63 -39.34 3.20
N VAL A 168 7.87 -39.45 2.73
CA VAL A 168 8.19 -40.25 1.56
C VAL A 168 8.02 -41.70 1.98
N THR A 169 6.88 -42.29 1.65
CA THR A 169 6.66 -43.74 1.76
C THR A 169 7.52 -44.46 0.71
N PRO A 170 8.36 -45.44 1.09
CA PRO A 170 9.06 -46.29 0.15
C PRO A 170 8.27 -47.58 -0.11
N ASP A 171 7.96 -47.82 -1.39
CA ASP A 171 7.74 -49.11 -2.10
C ASP A 171 6.70 -48.83 -3.19
N GLY A 172 6.97 -48.99 -4.49
CA GLY A 172 7.64 -50.12 -5.11
C GLY A 172 6.56 -51.02 -5.71
N THR A 173 6.21 -50.86 -7.00
CA THR A 173 5.84 -51.97 -7.91
C THR A 173 5.83 -51.46 -9.35
N ASN A 174 6.57 -52.18 -10.19
CA ASN A 174 6.72 -52.05 -11.64
C ASN A 174 5.41 -51.92 -12.42
N THR A 175 5.42 -51.13 -13.49
CA THR A 175 5.00 -51.64 -14.81
C THR A 175 5.66 -50.80 -15.92
N SER A 176 6.71 -51.40 -16.47
CA SER A 176 7.31 -51.06 -17.74
C SER A 176 6.31 -51.34 -18.87
N SER A 177 5.89 -50.31 -19.59
CA SER A 177 5.33 -50.45 -20.93
C SER A 177 6.30 -49.81 -21.91
N ALA A 178 7.00 -50.68 -22.63
CA ALA A 178 7.84 -50.34 -23.77
C ALA A 178 6.96 -49.92 -24.95
N GLU A 179 7.33 -48.84 -25.63
CA GLU A 179 6.93 -48.62 -27.02
C GLU A 179 8.17 -48.33 -27.85
N THR A 180 8.51 -49.31 -28.67
CA THR A 180 9.64 -49.34 -29.59
C THR A 180 9.26 -48.68 -30.91
N THR A 181 10.17 -47.85 -31.40
CA THR A 181 10.24 -47.28 -32.75
C THR A 181 9.99 -48.28 -33.88
N GLN A 182 9.06 -47.96 -34.79
CA GLN A 182 9.27 -47.95 -36.25
C GLN A 182 8.14 -47.23 -36.98
#